data_AF-A0A136M0Q1-F1
#
_entry.id   AF-A0A136M0Q1-F1
#
_cell.length_a   1.000
_cell.length_b   1.000
_cell.length_c   1.000
_cell.angle_alpha   90.00
_cell.angle_beta   90.00
_cell.angle_gamma   90.00
#
_symmetry.space_group_name_H-M   'P 1'
#
loop_
_entity.id
_entity.type
_entity.pdbx_description
1 polymer ?
#
loop_
_entity_poly.entity_id
_entity_poly.type
_entity_poly.pdbx_seq_one_letter_code
_entity_poly.pdbx_strand_id
1 'polypeptide(L)' 'MDEQTTTTGKTLTCIECKNETQLSDTLKQGDVVECEFCGIEFEVTEAGVEYTLSLIEDEK' A
#
# COMPACT_ATOMS: atom_id res chain seq x y z
N MET A 1 2.56 -13.32 9.75
CA MET A 1 1.15 -12.96 9.51
C MET A 1 1.17 -12.16 8.23
N ASP A 2 0.33 -12.48 7.25
CA ASP A 2 0.24 -11.67 6.04
C ASP A 2 -0.40 -10.31 6.40
N GLU A 3 0.43 -9.28 6.56
CA GLU A 3 -0.03 -7.93 6.87
C GLU A 3 -0.53 -7.26 5.58
N GLN A 4 -1.83 -7.41 5.36
CA GLN A 4 -2.55 -6.80 4.24
C GLN A 4 -3.35 -5.60 4.76
N THR A 5 -3.29 -4.49 4.02
CA THR A 5 -4.10 -3.30 4.31
C THR A 5 -5.05 -3.06 3.13
N THR A 6 -6.31 -2.79 3.45
CA THR A 6 -7.36 -2.52 2.48
C THR A 6 -7.70 -1.04 2.57
N THR A 7 -7.63 -0.32 1.45
CA THR A 7 -7.99 1.09 1.41
C THR A 7 -9.12 1.34 0.42
N THR A 8 -10.10 2.09 0.92
CA THR A 8 -11.23 2.59 0.13
C THR A 8 -10.93 4.02 -0.28
N GLY A 9 -10.26 4.21 -1.44
CA GLY A 9 -10.03 5.53 -2.03
C GLY A 9 -8.56 5.84 -2.34
N LYS A 10 -8.18 7.11 -2.23
CA LYS A 10 -6.87 7.66 -2.66
C LYS A 10 -5.86 7.77 -1.51
N THR A 11 -6.11 7.15 -0.37
CA THR A 11 -5.28 7.34 0.83
C THR A 11 -4.97 6.00 1.46
N LEU A 12 -3.71 5.63 1.50
CA LEU A 12 -3.20 4.43 2.15
C LEU A 12 -2.74 4.77 3.56
N THR A 13 -3.27 4.10 4.57
CA THR A 13 -2.67 4.15 5.90
C THR A 13 -1.54 3.12 5.99
N CYS A 14 -0.31 3.59 6.13
CA CYS A 14 0.84 2.72 6.35
C CYS A 14 0.70 2.01 7.70
N ILE A 15 0.78 0.68 7.71
CA ILE A 15 0.62 -0.11 8.93
C ILE A 15 1.74 0.11 9.95
N GLU A 16 2.94 0.41 9.46
CA GLU A 16 4.16 0.54 10.26
C GLU A 16 4.25 1.90 10.96
N CYS A 17 4.19 2.99 10.19
CA CYS A 17 4.29 4.34 10.75
C CYS A 17 2.93 4.97 11.08
N LYS A 18 1.82 4.34 10.71
CA LYS A 18 0.45 4.85 10.85
C LYS A 18 0.19 6.20 10.18
N ASN A 19 1.06 6.61 9.25
CA ASN A 19 0.83 7.80 8.43
C ASN A 19 -0.01 7.47 7.21
N GLU A 20 -0.72 8.48 6.73
CA GLU A 20 -1.53 8.41 5.53
C GLU A 20 -0.73 8.91 4.33
N THR A 21 -0.54 8.05 3.32
CA THR A 21 0.09 8.38 2.04
C THR A 21 -0.98 8.49 0.96
N GLN A 22 -0.90 9.52 0.12
CA GLN A 22 -1.79 9.62 -1.03
C GLN A 22 -1.37 8.65 -2.14
N LEU A 23 -2.32 7.82 -2.54
CA LEU A 23 -2.22 6.93 -3.68
C LEU A 23 -2.54 7.65 -4.99
N SER A 24 -1.86 7.26 -6.06
CA SER A 24 -2.17 7.76 -7.41
C SER A 24 -3.52 7.23 -7.92
N ASP A 25 -4.27 8.05 -8.66
CA ASP A 25 -5.59 7.69 -9.22
C ASP A 25 -5.58 6.49 -10.19
N THR A 26 -4.40 6.07 -10.65
CA THR A 26 -4.24 5.04 -11.69
C THR A 26 -3.38 3.88 -11.22
N LEU A 27 -3.48 3.50 -9.94
CA LEU A 27 -2.85 2.27 -9.47
C LEU A 27 -3.50 1.05 -10.11
N LYS A 28 -2.65 0.11 -10.52
CA LYS A 28 -3.06 -1.17 -11.06
C LYS A 28 -2.55 -2.26 -10.15
N GLN A 29 -3.14 -3.44 -10.27
CA GLN A 29 -2.60 -4.63 -9.63
C GLN A 29 -1.16 -4.86 -10.09
N GLY A 30 -0.24 -5.04 -9.14
CA GLY A 30 1.19 -5.15 -9.33
C GLY A 30 1.96 -3.82 -9.29
N ASP A 31 1.28 -2.68 -9.11
CA ASP A 31 1.98 -1.43 -8.80
C ASP A 31 2.59 -1.48 -7.39
N VAL A 32 3.72 -0.81 -7.20
CA VAL A 32 4.38 -0.65 -5.91
C VAL A 32 4.19 0.78 -5.42
N VAL A 33 3.75 0.91 -4.17
CA VAL A 33 3.55 2.17 -3.48
C VAL A 33 4.57 2.27 -2.36
N GLU A 34 5.40 3.30 -2.38
CA GLU A 34 6.31 3.61 -1.27
C GLU A 34 5.67 4.62 -0.33
N CYS A 35 5.73 4.35 0.98
CA CYS A 35 5.34 5.32 1.99
C CYS A 35 6.41 6.40 2.13
N GLU A 36 6.06 7.65 1.84
CA GLU A 36 6.95 8.81 1.92
C GLU A 36 7.50 9.11 3.34
N PHE A 37 6.90 8.51 4.38
CA PHE A 37 7.28 8.76 5.78
C PHE A 37 8.31 7.77 6.31
N CYS A 38 8.13 6.47 6.05
CA CYS A 38 9.01 5.41 6.54
C CYS A 38 9.83 4.73 5.43
N GLY A 39 9.53 4.99 4.15
CA GLY A 39 10.20 4.38 3.00
C GLY A 39 9.79 2.94 2.74
N ILE A 40 8.64 2.52 3.25
CA ILE A 40 8.16 1.14 3.13
C ILE A 40 7.39 0.96 1.84
N GLU A 41 7.68 -0.13 1.13
CA GLU A 41 7.06 -0.48 -0.13
C GLU A 41 5.89 -1.44 0.06
N PHE A 42 4.80 -1.15 -0.64
CA PHE A 42 3.55 -1.92 -0.62
C PHE A 42 3.19 -2.31 -2.05
N GLU A 43 2.98 -3.59 -2.31
CA GLU A 43 2.50 -4.07 -3.60
C GLU A 43 0.98 -4.07 -3.64
N VAL A 44 0.40 -3.50 -4.68
CA VAL A 44 -1.04 -3.54 -4.93
C VAL A 44 -1.41 -4.94 -5.41
N THR A 45 -1.94 -5.78 -4.53
CA THR A 45 -2.33 -7.16 -4.88
C THR A 45 -3.72 -7.23 -5.52
N GLU A 46 -4.56 -6.20 -5.31
CA GLU A 46 -5.87 -6.06 -5.96
C GLU A 46 -6.20 -4.59 -6.21
N ALA A 47 -6.66 -4.26 -7.43
CA ALA A 47 -7.03 -2.90 -7.82
C ALA A 47 -8.46 -2.86 -8.39
N GLY A 48 -9.32 -2.02 -7.81
CA GLY A 48 -10.74 -1.91 -8.18
C GLY A 48 -11.44 -0.73 -7.51
N VAL A 49 -12.58 -0.99 -6.86
CA VAL A 49 -13.26 0.01 -6.00
C VAL A 49 -12.51 0.18 -4.67
N GLU A 50 -11.92 -0.90 -4.21
CA GLU A 50 -11.05 -0.98 -3.04
C GLU A 50 -9.69 -1.48 -3.53
N TYR A 51 -8.62 -0.95 -2.93
CA TYR A 51 -7.26 -1.39 -3.22
C TYR A 51 -6.80 -2.25 -2.05
N THR A 52 -6.31 -3.45 -2.36
CA THR A 52 -5.64 -4.30 -1.39
C THR A 52 -4.15 -4.20 -1.62
N LEU A 53 -3.42 -3.84 -0.56
CA LEU A 53 -1.97 -3.75 -0.61
C LEU A 53 -1.34 -4.70 0.38
N SER A 54 -0.29 -5.36 -0.06
CA SER A 54 0.55 -6.23 0.77
C SER A 54 1.90 -5.56 1.00
N LEU A 55 2.36 -5.58 2.24
CA LEU A 55 3.69 -5.11 2.60
C LEU A 55 4.76 -5.94 1.85
N ILE A 56 5.67 -5.27 1.16
CA ILE A 56 6.87 -5.91 0.59
C ILE A 56 7.97 -5.77 1.65
N GLU A 57 7.99 -6.67 2.63
CA GLU A 57 9.15 -6.80 3.50
C GLU A 57 10.27 -7.49 2.71
N ASP A 58 11.34 -6.74 2.38
CA ASP A 58 12.57 -7.32 1.85
C ASP A 58 13.20 -8.17 2.97
N GLU A 59 12.85 -9.45 2.97
CA GLU A 59 13.39 -10.45 3.90
C GLU A 59 14.90 -10.57 3.64
N LYS A 60 15.73 -10.02 4.53
CA LYS A 60 17.19 -10.14 4.47
C LYS A 60 17.75 -11.09 5.53
#